data_AF-A0A4S8LR92-F1
#
_entry.id   AF-A0A4S8LR92-F1
#
_cell.length_a   1.000
_cell.length_b   1.000
_cell.length_c   1.000
_cell.angle_alpha   90.00
_cell.angle_beta   90.00
_cell.angle_gamma   90.00
#
_symmetry.space_group_name_H-M   'P 1'
#
loop_
_entity.id
_entity.type
_entity.pdbx_description
1 polymer ?
#
loop_
_entity_poly.entity_id
_entity_poly.type
_entity_poly.pdbx_seq_one_letter_code
_entity_poly.pdbx_strand_id
1 'polypeptide(L)'
;MPFNPSTCRNPRLVGDFLIIECKRQDGKFQDSSLSLTTVLGVDNGRFRWGRRGFSSHARGISLAGSELRAELQNGNRWESDMVDLSTNIRNNNGALEVFGVTMDNPGVDPSPAYSRVPNTSQKSSTTTRTSRFSSSSESRSSYYFKKTVSADKISLQGSILHADCRKADGTFASSKIDLDEHIGVVSGKLVWGHKGFRSKCTNIRLEGYTIKVECHNERTHSSVSDDLDLTRYLQVYDGILGVKVAEAPDPELSNLFSEARWMKPNVDMEPDASVGVKNPAFKAAFSSLAELTSKHVVTEMSEDLEKSVAMEIKEAMGDKIKAQVTKVVAEALSEQVRSEMERKVEETFALAKKAVIEACKQVGDAAINNVTIQCTESIIGPMTDQVLTKCDAAVSDIVKETTETAISHFQERVEILMEREIASAALRRAHTKATSLKLTEAQSVL
;
A
#
# COMPACT_ATOMS: atom_id res chain seq x y z
N MET A 1 16.24 -19.51 -5.28
CA MET A 1 17.00 -18.25 -5.37
C MET A 1 16.26 -17.30 -6.30
N PRO A 2 16.02 -16.05 -5.90
CA PRO A 2 15.11 -15.18 -6.65
C PRO A 2 15.74 -14.46 -7.85
N PHE A 3 17.06 -14.58 -8.02
CA PHE A 3 17.75 -14.35 -9.30
C PHE A 3 18.12 -15.69 -9.95
N ASN A 4 17.18 -16.63 -9.98
CA ASN A 4 17.40 -17.86 -10.74
C ASN A 4 17.51 -17.50 -12.23
N PRO A 5 18.56 -17.91 -12.96
CA PRO A 5 18.65 -17.73 -14.41
C PRO A 5 17.42 -18.26 -15.17
N SER A 6 16.69 -19.21 -14.58
CA SER A 6 15.45 -19.75 -15.15
C SER A 6 14.24 -18.81 -15.06
N THR A 7 14.25 -17.84 -14.14
CA THR A 7 13.14 -16.90 -13.90
C THR A 7 13.50 -15.44 -14.16
N CYS A 8 14.78 -15.09 -14.10
CA CYS A 8 15.29 -13.72 -14.20
C CYS A 8 16.58 -13.72 -15.01
N ARG A 9 16.76 -12.75 -15.91
CA ARG A 9 18.02 -12.60 -16.67
C ARG A 9 18.36 -11.14 -16.96
N ASN A 10 19.60 -10.91 -17.35
CA ASN A 10 20.12 -9.60 -17.76
C ASN A 10 19.95 -8.49 -16.70
N PRO A 11 20.37 -8.70 -15.43
CA PRO A 11 20.28 -7.67 -14.40
C PRO A 11 21.22 -6.52 -14.75
N ARG A 12 20.68 -5.30 -14.79
CA ARG A 12 21.44 -4.09 -15.07
C ARG A 12 20.96 -2.93 -14.21
N LEU A 13 21.89 -2.04 -13.88
CA LEU A 13 21.60 -0.82 -13.12
C LEU A 13 21.50 0.36 -14.09
N VAL A 14 20.41 1.12 -14.02
CA VAL A 14 20.24 2.38 -14.77
C VAL A 14 19.91 3.48 -13.77
N GLY A 15 20.94 4.24 -13.37
CA GLY A 15 20.85 5.13 -12.21
C GLY A 15 20.58 4.31 -10.94
N ASP A 16 19.54 4.67 -10.21
CA ASP A 16 19.13 3.99 -8.97
C ASP A 16 18.15 2.82 -9.21
N PHE A 17 17.85 2.53 -10.47
CA PHE A 17 16.88 1.50 -10.84
C PHE A 17 17.58 0.21 -11.24
N LEU A 18 17.17 -0.87 -10.57
CA LEU A 18 17.47 -2.23 -10.98
C LEU A 18 16.48 -2.64 -12.07
N ILE A 19 16.99 -2.96 -13.26
CA ILE A 19 16.21 -3.46 -14.39
C ILE A 19 16.59 -4.90 -14.66
N ILE A 20 15.60 -5.80 -14.70
CA ILE A 20 15.79 -7.24 -14.90
C ILE A 20 14.68 -7.76 -15.79
N GLU A 21 15.01 -8.64 -16.73
CA GLU A 21 14.02 -9.39 -17.51
C GLU A 21 13.46 -10.52 -16.65
N CYS A 22 12.19 -10.41 -16.27
CA CYS A 22 11.50 -11.36 -15.41
C CYS A 22 10.53 -12.21 -16.23
N LYS A 23 10.56 -13.53 -16.02
CA LYS A 23 9.65 -14.49 -16.65
C LYS A 23 8.26 -14.40 -16.03
N ARG A 24 7.22 -14.25 -16.86
CA ARG A 24 5.81 -14.30 -16.50
C ARG A 24 5.30 -15.76 -16.49
N GLN A 25 4.09 -15.97 -15.97
CA GLN A 25 3.43 -17.29 -15.99
C GLN A 25 3.19 -17.81 -17.42
N ASP A 26 3.02 -16.93 -18.40
CA ASP A 26 2.90 -17.28 -19.84
C ASP A 26 4.23 -17.75 -20.46
N GLY A 27 5.32 -17.73 -19.69
CA GLY A 27 6.65 -18.12 -20.12
C GLY A 27 7.45 -17.02 -20.83
N LYS A 28 6.83 -15.88 -21.14
CA LYS A 28 7.51 -14.73 -21.78
C LYS A 28 8.29 -13.93 -20.75
N PHE A 29 9.38 -13.32 -21.21
CA PHE A 29 10.18 -12.41 -20.40
C PHE A 29 9.72 -10.97 -20.63
N GLN A 30 9.64 -10.20 -19.55
CA GLN A 30 9.31 -8.78 -19.58
C GLN A 30 10.30 -7.99 -18.73
N ASP A 31 10.69 -6.81 -19.21
CA ASP A 31 11.51 -5.88 -18.42
C ASP A 31 10.72 -5.40 -17.20
N SER A 32 11.33 -5.60 -16.04
CA SER A 32 10.81 -5.18 -14.75
C SER A 32 11.82 -4.25 -14.08
N SER A 33 11.34 -3.17 -13.49
CA SER A 33 12.19 -2.18 -12.82
C SER A 33 11.80 -1.97 -11.36
N LEU A 34 12.82 -1.84 -10.50
CA LEU A 34 12.69 -1.59 -9.08
C LEU A 34 13.66 -0.49 -8.65
N SER A 35 13.16 0.52 -7.93
CA SER A 35 14.00 1.58 -7.38
C SER A 35 14.67 1.10 -6.09
N LEU A 36 15.99 0.90 -6.13
CA LEU A 36 16.75 0.44 -4.97
C LEU A 36 16.74 1.48 -3.84
N THR A 37 16.66 2.77 -4.17
CA THR A 37 16.57 3.88 -3.21
C THR A 37 15.34 3.82 -2.31
N THR A 38 14.30 3.08 -2.72
CA THR A 38 13.08 2.92 -1.91
C THR A 38 13.16 1.78 -0.90
N VAL A 39 14.11 0.87 -1.05
CA VAL A 39 14.18 -0.40 -0.31
C VAL A 39 15.53 -0.62 0.39
N LEU A 40 16.55 0.14 -0.02
CA LEU A 40 17.89 0.17 0.55
C LEU A 40 18.22 1.57 1.07
N GLY A 41 18.80 1.61 2.26
CA GLY A 41 19.49 2.77 2.82
C GLY A 41 20.89 2.40 3.30
N VAL A 42 21.57 3.39 3.88
CA VAL A 42 22.90 3.23 4.49
C VAL A 42 22.78 3.42 5.99
N ASP A 43 23.42 2.54 6.76
CA ASP A 43 23.58 2.67 8.21
C ASP A 43 25.00 2.26 8.59
N ASN A 44 25.73 3.17 9.24
CA ASN A 44 27.13 2.95 9.65
C ASN A 44 28.03 2.39 8.52
N GLY A 45 27.97 3.00 7.34
CA GLY A 45 28.78 2.59 6.18
C GLY A 45 28.36 1.28 5.52
N ARG A 46 27.20 0.72 5.88
CA ARG A 46 26.71 -0.56 5.34
C ARG A 46 25.32 -0.46 4.72
N PHE A 47 25.06 -1.30 3.73
CA PHE A 47 23.72 -1.45 3.15
C PHE A 47 22.75 -2.03 4.18
N ARG A 48 21.58 -1.42 4.29
CA ARG A 48 20.46 -1.94 5.09
C ARG A 48 19.17 -1.96 4.30
N TRP A 49 18.54 -3.13 4.28
CA TRP A 49 17.19 -3.31 3.79
C TRP A 49 16.17 -2.58 4.68
N GLY A 50 15.10 -2.09 4.08
CA GLY A 50 13.97 -1.46 4.80
C GLY A 50 14.17 0.03 5.05
N ARG A 51 15.37 0.54 4.74
CA ARG A 51 15.69 1.96 4.74
C ARG A 51 15.56 2.55 3.34
N ARG A 52 15.70 3.87 3.26
CA ARG A 52 15.58 4.64 2.02
C ARG A 52 16.82 5.52 1.81
N GLY A 53 17.07 5.90 0.56
CA GLY A 53 18.05 6.94 0.26
C GLY A 53 19.50 6.47 0.21
N PHE A 54 19.80 5.22 -0.17
CA PHE A 54 21.21 4.81 -0.23
C PHE A 54 22.03 5.61 -1.25
N SER A 55 21.42 6.01 -2.37
CA SER A 55 22.13 6.67 -3.47
C SER A 55 22.72 8.04 -3.10
N SER A 56 22.15 8.76 -2.13
CA SER A 56 22.72 10.02 -1.65
C SER A 56 23.97 9.83 -0.79
N HIS A 57 24.22 8.61 -0.30
CA HIS A 57 25.34 8.26 0.58
C HIS A 57 26.25 7.21 -0.06
N ALA A 58 26.12 6.97 -1.38
CA ALA A 58 26.84 5.93 -2.09
C ALA A 58 27.56 6.51 -3.32
N ARG A 59 28.76 5.99 -3.62
CA ARG A 59 29.49 6.27 -4.87
C ARG A 59 30.14 5.00 -5.39
N GLY A 60 30.55 5.01 -6.66
CA GLY A 60 31.15 3.83 -7.29
C GLY A 60 30.20 2.63 -7.34
N ILE A 61 28.89 2.88 -7.50
CA ILE A 61 27.87 1.82 -7.50
C ILE A 61 28.07 0.92 -8.71
N SER A 62 28.20 -0.38 -8.47
CA SER A 62 28.34 -1.40 -9.51
C SER A 62 27.49 -2.62 -9.17
N LEU A 63 27.01 -3.31 -10.21
CA LEU A 63 26.20 -4.51 -10.08
C LEU A 63 26.91 -5.67 -10.78
N ALA A 64 27.17 -6.74 -10.04
CA ALA A 64 27.76 -7.97 -10.55
C ALA A 64 26.83 -9.15 -10.26
N GLY A 65 26.01 -9.54 -11.24
CA GLY A 65 24.97 -10.55 -11.03
C GLY A 65 23.87 -10.02 -10.10
N SER A 66 23.73 -10.62 -8.92
CA SER A 66 22.83 -10.13 -7.86
C SER A 66 23.54 -9.30 -6.79
N GLU A 67 24.87 -9.18 -6.84
CA GLU A 67 25.64 -8.43 -5.86
C GLU A 67 25.71 -6.95 -6.24
N LEU A 68 25.17 -6.08 -5.38
CA LEU A 68 25.34 -4.63 -5.47
C LEU A 68 26.53 -4.22 -4.61
N ARG A 69 27.51 -3.55 -5.20
CA ARG A 69 28.72 -3.05 -4.54
C ARG A 69 28.77 -1.53 -4.63
N ALA A 70 29.12 -0.85 -3.55
CA ALA A 70 29.36 0.58 -3.55
C ALA A 70 30.31 1.00 -2.42
N GLU A 71 30.86 2.20 -2.53
CA GLU A 71 31.46 2.91 -1.40
C GLU A 71 30.38 3.74 -0.70
N LEU A 72 30.16 3.48 0.58
CA LEU A 72 29.12 4.10 1.39
C LEU A 72 29.71 5.05 2.42
N GLN A 73 29.03 6.18 2.66
CA GLN A 73 29.48 7.18 3.61
C GLN A 73 29.26 6.71 5.06
N ASN A 74 30.31 6.75 5.87
CA ASN A 74 30.30 6.54 7.31
C ASN A 74 30.93 7.74 8.02
N GLY A 75 30.12 8.76 8.32
CA GLY A 75 30.61 10.06 8.79
C GLY A 75 31.51 10.73 7.76
N ASN A 76 32.82 10.84 8.07
CA ASN A 76 33.82 11.45 7.19
C ASN A 76 34.63 10.43 6.36
N ARG A 77 34.29 9.14 6.45
CA ARG A 77 35.00 8.07 5.73
C ARG A 77 34.07 7.42 4.70
N TRP A 78 34.67 6.83 3.69
CA TRP A 78 33.98 6.00 2.69
C TRP A 78 34.40 4.56 2.91
N GLU A 79 33.43 3.67 3.10
CA GLU A 79 33.66 2.25 3.33
C GLU A 79 33.06 1.44 2.18
N SER A 80 33.78 0.43 1.68
CA SER A 80 33.23 -0.45 0.64
C SER A 80 32.35 -1.50 1.28
N ASP A 81 31.12 -1.62 0.80
CA ASP A 81 30.19 -2.65 1.22
C ASP A 81 29.48 -3.30 0.03
N MET A 82 28.88 -4.46 0.30
CA MET A 82 28.19 -5.26 -0.69
C MET A 82 26.92 -5.88 -0.11
N VAL A 83 25.86 -5.87 -0.91
CA VAL A 83 24.60 -6.54 -0.58
C VAL A 83 24.16 -7.45 -1.72
N ASP A 84 23.77 -8.67 -1.38
CA ASP A 84 23.13 -9.57 -2.35
C ASP A 84 21.65 -9.21 -2.46
N LEU A 85 21.26 -8.68 -3.61
CA LEU A 85 19.88 -8.31 -3.93
C LEU A 85 18.94 -9.52 -3.93
N SER A 86 19.48 -10.73 -4.08
CA SER A 86 18.71 -11.97 -4.07
C SER A 86 18.17 -12.35 -2.69
N THR A 87 18.60 -11.69 -1.61
CA THR A 87 18.07 -12.01 -0.29
C THR A 87 16.64 -11.51 -0.11
N ASN A 88 16.27 -10.41 -0.76
CA ASN A 88 15.03 -9.69 -0.49
C ASN A 88 14.26 -9.24 -1.72
N ILE A 89 14.76 -9.45 -2.94
CA ILE A 89 14.03 -9.15 -4.17
C ILE A 89 13.68 -10.45 -4.88
N ARG A 90 12.43 -10.63 -5.32
CA ARG A 90 11.94 -11.78 -6.09
C ARG A 90 11.15 -11.40 -7.31
N ASN A 91 11.09 -12.30 -8.29
CA ASN A 91 10.16 -12.22 -9.40
C ASN A 91 8.80 -12.80 -8.98
N ASN A 92 7.76 -11.98 -9.10
CA ASN A 92 6.36 -12.33 -8.92
C ASN A 92 5.61 -12.07 -10.25
N ASN A 93 5.45 -13.12 -11.06
CA ASN A 93 4.74 -13.10 -12.35
C ASN A 93 5.20 -11.97 -13.32
N GLY A 94 6.50 -11.76 -13.46
CA GLY A 94 7.10 -10.71 -14.30
C GLY A 94 7.33 -9.37 -13.58
N ALA A 95 6.89 -9.23 -12.34
CA ALA A 95 7.11 -8.04 -11.52
C ALA A 95 8.19 -8.30 -10.46
N LEU A 96 9.17 -7.41 -10.33
CA LEU A 96 10.09 -7.41 -9.20
C LEU A 96 9.35 -6.95 -7.94
N GLU A 97 9.43 -7.76 -6.89
CA GLU A 97 8.80 -7.54 -5.59
C GLU A 97 9.84 -7.67 -4.48
N VAL A 98 9.78 -6.79 -3.49
CA VAL A 98 10.59 -6.91 -2.27
C VAL A 98 9.84 -7.73 -1.22
N PHE A 99 10.51 -8.70 -0.61
CA PHE A 99 9.92 -9.60 0.38
C PHE A 99 10.81 -9.72 1.62
N GLY A 100 10.20 -10.03 2.77
CA GLY A 100 10.92 -10.28 4.02
C GLY A 100 11.62 -9.05 4.61
N VAL A 101 11.24 -7.84 4.18
CA VAL A 101 11.79 -6.58 4.69
C VAL A 101 10.69 -5.85 5.47
N THR A 102 10.95 -5.57 6.75
CA THR A 102 10.15 -4.63 7.53
C THR A 102 10.61 -3.23 7.15
N MET A 103 9.75 -2.47 6.47
CA MET A 103 10.06 -1.08 6.14
C MET A 103 10.03 -0.24 7.41
N ASP A 104 11.10 0.52 7.67
CA ASP A 104 11.13 1.46 8.79
C ASP A 104 9.99 2.47 8.58
N ASN A 105 8.96 2.36 9.44
CA ASN A 105 7.76 3.16 9.34
C ASN A 105 8.13 4.62 9.58
N PRO A 106 7.91 5.54 8.63
CA PRO A 106 8.41 6.93 8.71
C PRO A 106 7.62 7.80 9.71
N GLY A 107 7.01 7.20 10.75
CA GLY A 107 6.05 7.86 11.64
C GLY A 107 6.35 7.73 13.14
N VAL A 108 7.48 7.16 13.54
CA VAL A 108 7.89 7.14 14.95
C VAL A 108 9.32 7.64 15.02
N ASP A 109 9.47 8.94 15.25
CA ASP A 109 10.76 9.48 15.71
C ASP A 109 11.16 8.72 16.98
N PRO A 110 12.36 8.11 17.05
CA PRO A 110 12.88 7.64 18.32
C PRO A 110 13.10 8.86 19.22
N SER A 111 12.53 8.82 20.42
CA SER A 111 12.66 9.87 21.43
C SER A 111 14.11 10.32 21.57
N PRO A 112 14.41 11.62 21.45
CA PRO A 112 15.78 12.12 21.54
C PRO A 112 16.29 11.93 22.97
N ALA A 113 17.40 11.21 23.11
CA ALA A 113 18.20 11.22 24.33
C ALA A 113 18.66 12.66 24.59
N TYR A 114 18.30 13.17 25.75
CA TYR A 114 18.55 14.55 26.18
C TYR A 114 20.04 14.93 26.12
N SER A 115 20.32 16.07 25.48
CA SER A 115 21.41 16.95 25.89
C SER A 115 20.95 18.41 25.91
N ARG A 116 21.34 19.08 26.99
CA ARG A 116 20.85 20.31 27.59
C ARG A 116 21.17 21.58 26.76
N VAL A 117 20.22 22.52 26.77
CA VAL A 117 20.09 23.85 26.11
C VAL A 117 21.20 24.89 26.48
N PRO A 118 21.33 26.12 25.87
CA PRO A 118 20.26 27.12 25.62
C PRO A 118 20.25 27.95 24.31
N ASN A 119 19.01 28.17 23.83
CA ASN A 119 18.38 29.36 23.25
C ASN A 119 19.01 30.14 22.08
N THR A 120 18.33 30.13 20.93
CA THR A 120 17.97 31.36 20.19
C THR A 120 16.64 31.18 19.46
N SER A 121 15.76 32.17 19.61
CA SER A 121 14.39 32.23 19.10
C SER A 121 14.31 32.41 17.58
N GLN A 122 13.56 31.55 16.89
CA GLN A 122 12.97 31.88 15.59
C GLN A 122 11.53 31.37 15.50
N LYS A 123 10.63 32.31 15.20
CA LYS A 123 9.23 32.10 14.85
C LYS A 123 9.15 31.39 13.50
N SER A 124 8.28 30.40 13.34
CA SER A 124 7.74 30.03 12.02
C SER A 124 6.41 29.31 12.13
N SER A 125 5.58 29.64 11.14
CA SER A 125 4.13 29.50 11.08
C SER A 125 3.67 28.08 10.74
N THR A 126 2.60 27.65 11.39
CA THR A 126 1.86 26.42 11.13
C THR A 126 1.18 26.48 9.76
N THR A 127 1.62 25.65 8.81
CA THR A 127 0.85 25.31 7.60
C THR A 127 0.51 23.84 7.65
N THR A 128 -0.76 23.53 7.92
CA THR A 128 -1.31 22.19 7.95
C THR A 128 -1.37 21.63 6.52
N ARG A 129 -0.35 20.85 6.13
CA ARG A 129 -0.37 20.04 4.90
C ARG A 129 -1.08 18.73 5.18
N THR A 130 -2.29 18.59 4.64
CA THR A 130 -3.03 17.33 4.56
C THR A 130 -2.36 16.39 3.54
N SER A 131 -1.48 15.50 4.01
CA SER A 131 -0.96 14.41 3.19
C SER A 131 -1.99 13.28 3.08
N ARG A 132 -2.76 13.29 1.99
CA ARG A 132 -3.55 12.11 1.58
C ARG A 132 -2.61 11.01 1.11
N PHE A 133 -2.65 9.88 1.81
CA PHE A 133 -2.02 8.63 1.40
C PHE A 133 -2.45 8.29 -0.04
N SER A 134 -1.50 8.39 -0.97
CA SER A 134 -1.67 7.95 -2.37
C SER A 134 -1.02 6.58 -2.49
N SER A 135 -1.70 5.65 -3.14
CA SER A 135 -1.29 4.26 -3.26
C SER A 135 -0.01 4.11 -4.12
N SER A 136 0.77 3.04 -3.92
CA SER A 136 2.06 2.82 -4.57
C SER A 136 1.97 2.63 -6.11
N SER A 137 0.81 2.30 -6.65
CA SER A 137 0.55 2.19 -8.09
C SER A 137 0.39 3.56 -8.77
N GLU A 138 -0.20 4.54 -8.09
CA GLU A 138 -0.40 5.91 -8.59
C GLU A 138 0.93 6.66 -8.81
N SER A 139 1.92 6.36 -7.97
CA SER A 139 3.28 6.93 -8.09
C SER A 139 4.06 6.36 -9.28
N ARG A 140 3.82 5.10 -9.67
CA ARG A 140 4.45 4.48 -10.85
C ARG A 140 3.86 5.02 -12.15
N SER A 141 2.55 5.22 -12.19
CA SER A 141 1.83 5.67 -13.38
C SER A 141 2.00 7.17 -13.66
N SER A 142 2.16 7.99 -12.62
CA SER A 142 2.49 9.42 -12.75
C SER A 142 3.93 9.66 -13.23
N TYR A 143 4.87 8.77 -12.89
CA TYR A 143 6.26 8.85 -13.37
C TYR A 143 6.36 8.64 -14.90
N TYR A 144 5.64 7.67 -15.46
CA TYR A 144 5.63 7.44 -16.91
C TYR A 144 5.10 8.66 -17.67
N PHE A 145 3.99 9.25 -17.22
CA PHE A 145 3.43 10.44 -17.84
C PHE A 145 4.44 11.61 -17.88
N LYS A 146 5.07 11.89 -16.74
CA LYS A 146 6.08 12.96 -16.59
C LYS A 146 7.35 12.73 -17.41
N LYS A 147 7.63 11.49 -17.82
CA LYS A 147 8.78 11.14 -18.67
C LYS A 147 8.44 11.22 -20.16
N THR A 148 7.18 11.01 -20.53
CA THR A 148 6.71 11.02 -21.93
C THR A 148 6.27 12.41 -22.39
N VAL A 149 5.80 13.25 -21.45
CA VAL A 149 5.44 14.65 -21.70
C VAL A 149 6.20 15.51 -20.72
N SER A 150 7.06 16.39 -21.24
CA SER A 150 7.79 17.34 -20.43
C SER A 150 6.90 18.52 -20.02
N ALA A 151 7.13 19.08 -18.83
CA ALA A 151 6.31 20.17 -18.28
C ALA A 151 6.39 21.49 -19.09
N ASP A 152 7.43 21.66 -19.90
CA ASP A 152 7.61 22.77 -20.84
C ASP A 152 6.86 22.56 -22.18
N LYS A 153 6.35 21.35 -22.41
CA LYS A 153 5.67 20.93 -23.64
C LYS A 153 4.19 20.64 -23.43
N ILE A 154 3.65 21.04 -22.28
CA ILE A 154 2.23 20.96 -21.96
C ILE A 154 1.70 22.38 -21.74
N SER A 155 0.58 22.70 -22.39
CA SER A 155 -0.05 24.01 -22.27
C SER A 155 -1.56 23.86 -22.26
N LEU A 156 -2.23 24.76 -21.53
CA LEU A 156 -3.67 24.78 -21.44
C LEU A 156 -4.20 26.01 -22.17
N GLN A 157 -5.00 25.80 -23.21
CA GLN A 157 -5.67 26.86 -23.96
C GLN A 157 -7.18 26.75 -23.73
N GLY A 158 -7.70 27.53 -22.78
CA GLY A 158 -9.09 27.40 -22.33
C GLY A 158 -9.30 26.10 -21.55
N SER A 159 -10.13 25.19 -22.07
CA SER A 159 -10.29 23.83 -21.52
C SER A 159 -9.45 22.77 -22.23
N ILE A 160 -8.85 23.12 -23.36
CA ILE A 160 -8.12 22.15 -24.19
C ILE A 160 -6.68 22.09 -23.70
N LEU A 161 -6.26 20.90 -23.30
CA LEU A 161 -4.89 20.61 -22.92
C LEU A 161 -4.12 20.14 -24.15
N HIS A 162 -3.07 20.87 -24.49
CA HIS A 162 -2.14 20.58 -25.57
C HIS A 162 -0.88 19.97 -24.97
N ALA A 163 -0.39 18.88 -25.56
CA ALA A 163 0.85 18.25 -25.14
C ALA A 163 1.62 17.69 -26.34
N ASP A 164 2.93 17.94 -26.39
CA ASP A 164 3.82 17.21 -27.30
C ASP A 164 4.29 15.93 -26.60
N CYS A 165 3.76 14.81 -27.07
CA CYS A 165 3.91 13.50 -26.47
C CYS A 165 4.98 12.70 -27.22
N ARG A 166 5.92 12.09 -26.48
CA ARG A 166 6.94 11.22 -27.09
C ARG A 166 6.33 9.89 -27.57
N LYS A 167 6.60 9.53 -28.82
CA LYS A 167 6.25 8.24 -29.45
C LYS A 167 7.26 7.15 -29.09
N ALA A 168 6.92 5.90 -29.42
CA ALA A 168 7.81 4.75 -29.22
C ALA A 168 9.09 4.85 -30.07
N ASP A 169 9.01 5.46 -31.25
CA ASP A 169 10.15 5.71 -32.15
C ASP A 169 11.09 6.85 -31.67
N GLY A 170 10.74 7.51 -30.57
CA GLY A 170 11.48 8.62 -29.99
C GLY A 170 11.16 10.00 -30.57
N THR A 171 10.33 10.09 -31.61
CA THR A 171 9.79 11.36 -32.14
C THR A 171 8.68 11.91 -31.24
N PHE A 172 8.23 13.14 -31.49
CA PHE A 172 7.15 13.77 -30.73
C PHE A 172 5.91 13.96 -31.62
N ALA A 173 4.74 13.72 -31.04
CA ALA A 173 3.45 13.97 -31.66
C ALA A 173 2.68 15.00 -30.83
N SER A 174 2.06 15.97 -31.48
CA SER A 174 1.17 16.90 -30.79
C SER A 174 -0.19 16.25 -30.59
N SER A 175 -0.66 16.20 -29.34
CA SER A 175 -1.96 15.64 -28.96
C SER A 175 -2.74 16.65 -28.14
N LYS A 176 -4.07 16.56 -28.21
CA LYS A 176 -4.99 17.46 -27.50
C LYS A 176 -6.06 16.64 -26.79
N ILE A 177 -6.50 17.11 -25.63
CA ILE A 177 -7.66 16.56 -24.93
C ILE A 177 -8.48 17.70 -24.34
N ASP A 178 -9.81 17.65 -24.48
CA ASP A 178 -10.68 18.62 -23.84
C ASP A 178 -10.93 18.17 -22.40
N LEU A 179 -10.44 18.95 -21.43
CA LEU A 179 -10.62 18.64 -20.03
C LEU A 179 -12.03 18.97 -19.54
N ASP A 180 -12.79 19.79 -20.26
CA ASP A 180 -14.17 20.11 -19.88
C ASP A 180 -15.10 18.91 -20.01
N GLU A 181 -14.72 17.93 -20.84
CA GLU A 181 -15.41 16.64 -21.00
C GLU A 181 -15.11 15.64 -19.87
N HIS A 182 -14.11 15.92 -19.04
CA HIS A 182 -13.60 14.99 -18.03
C HIS A 182 -13.49 15.56 -16.61
N ILE A 183 -13.57 16.88 -16.46
CA ILE A 183 -13.51 17.56 -15.17
C ILE A 183 -14.79 18.38 -14.98
N GLY A 184 -15.41 18.24 -13.80
CA GLY A 184 -16.51 19.09 -13.35
C GLY A 184 -16.27 19.62 -11.94
N VAL A 185 -17.23 20.41 -11.45
CA VAL A 185 -17.16 21.03 -10.12
C VAL A 185 -18.27 20.48 -9.23
N VAL A 186 -17.89 19.96 -8.07
CA VAL A 186 -18.82 19.51 -7.03
C VAL A 186 -18.50 20.26 -5.74
N SER A 187 -19.46 21.05 -5.26
CA SER A 187 -19.33 21.84 -4.02
C SER A 187 -18.07 22.75 -3.98
N GLY A 188 -17.75 23.38 -5.12
CA GLY A 188 -16.59 24.27 -5.24
C GLY A 188 -15.24 23.54 -5.37
N LYS A 189 -15.22 22.23 -5.62
CA LYS A 189 -14.00 21.43 -5.83
C LYS A 189 -14.00 20.75 -7.19
N LEU A 190 -12.82 20.60 -7.78
CA LEU A 190 -12.61 19.88 -9.03
C LEU A 190 -12.74 18.37 -8.79
N VAL A 191 -13.54 17.72 -9.62
CA VAL A 191 -13.74 16.27 -9.58
C VAL A 191 -13.62 15.70 -10.99
N TRP A 192 -12.79 14.66 -11.12
CA TRP A 192 -12.65 13.90 -12.37
C TRP A 192 -13.88 13.04 -12.64
N GLY A 193 -14.25 12.87 -13.91
CA GLY A 193 -15.42 12.11 -14.35
C GLY A 193 -16.72 12.93 -14.49
N HIS A 194 -16.66 14.23 -14.19
CA HIS A 194 -17.76 15.16 -14.44
C HIS A 194 -17.44 16.08 -15.62
N LYS A 195 -18.39 16.92 -16.04
CA LYS A 195 -18.22 17.84 -17.15
C LYS A 195 -18.47 19.29 -16.76
N GLY A 196 -17.91 20.22 -17.54
CA GLY A 196 -18.28 21.63 -17.50
C GLY A 196 -17.57 22.48 -16.44
N PHE A 197 -16.37 22.10 -15.97
CA PHE A 197 -15.63 22.91 -15.00
C PHE A 197 -15.30 24.32 -15.51
N ARG A 198 -15.09 24.50 -16.82
CA ARG A 198 -14.74 25.80 -17.41
C ARG A 198 -15.83 26.85 -17.19
N SER A 199 -17.09 26.43 -17.17
CA SER A 199 -18.24 27.32 -16.94
C SER A 199 -18.38 27.76 -15.47
N LYS A 200 -17.79 27.00 -14.54
CA LYS A 200 -17.98 27.16 -13.08
C LYS A 200 -16.74 27.64 -12.34
N CYS A 201 -15.60 27.73 -13.00
CA CYS A 201 -14.34 28.19 -12.40
C CYS A 201 -13.72 29.36 -13.17
N THR A 202 -13.06 30.24 -12.43
CA THR A 202 -12.27 31.37 -12.90
C THR A 202 -10.78 31.15 -12.59
N ASN A 203 -9.90 31.97 -13.16
CA ASN A 203 -8.45 31.91 -12.93
C ASN A 203 -7.83 30.52 -13.20
N ILE A 204 -8.29 29.86 -14.27
CA ILE A 204 -7.83 28.52 -14.66
C ILE A 204 -6.42 28.63 -15.22
N ARG A 205 -5.47 27.95 -14.58
CA ARG A 205 -4.07 27.90 -15.04
C ARG A 205 -3.45 26.53 -14.80
N LEU A 206 -2.49 26.20 -15.66
CA LEU A 206 -1.71 24.97 -15.56
C LEU A 206 -0.34 25.30 -14.95
N GLU A 207 -0.04 24.71 -13.80
CA GLU A 207 1.28 24.79 -13.16
C GLU A 207 1.95 23.41 -13.22
N GLY A 208 2.81 23.22 -14.23
CA GLY A 208 3.42 21.91 -14.54
C GLY A 208 2.37 20.92 -15.02
N TYR A 209 1.96 19.99 -14.15
CA TYR A 209 0.92 18.99 -14.45
C TYR A 209 -0.34 19.16 -13.60
N THR A 210 -0.38 20.20 -12.76
CA THR A 210 -1.49 20.46 -11.86
C THR A 210 -2.29 21.64 -12.38
N ILE A 211 -3.58 21.42 -12.57
CA ILE A 211 -4.51 22.52 -12.86
C ILE A 211 -4.88 23.18 -11.56
N LYS A 212 -4.76 24.51 -11.51
CA LYS A 212 -5.23 25.34 -10.42
C LYS A 212 -6.36 26.23 -10.91
N VAL A 213 -7.41 26.28 -10.13
CA VAL A 213 -8.63 27.03 -10.44
C VAL A 213 -9.18 27.71 -9.20
N GLU A 214 -10.04 28.68 -9.42
CA GLU A 214 -10.93 29.23 -8.41
C GLU A 214 -12.37 28.90 -8.81
N CYS A 215 -13.02 27.99 -8.09
CA CYS A 215 -14.37 27.58 -8.42
C CYS A 215 -15.38 28.31 -7.53
N HIS A 216 -16.48 28.76 -8.13
CA HIS A 216 -17.55 29.41 -7.39
C HIS A 216 -18.37 28.37 -6.63
N ASN A 217 -18.46 28.51 -5.31
CA ASN A 217 -19.33 27.67 -4.50
C ASN A 217 -20.71 28.34 -4.36
N GLU A 218 -21.69 27.81 -5.07
CA GLU A 218 -23.08 28.29 -5.08
C GLU A 218 -23.71 28.34 -3.67
N ARG A 219 -23.24 27.53 -2.73
CA ARG A 219 -23.79 27.45 -1.36
C ARG A 219 -23.24 28.52 -0.42
N THR A 220 -21.99 28.93 -0.63
CA THR A 220 -21.29 29.87 0.26
C THR A 220 -21.02 31.23 -0.39
N HIS A 221 -21.39 31.39 -1.67
CA HIS A 221 -21.08 32.55 -2.52
C HIS A 221 -19.60 32.97 -2.49
N SER A 222 -18.71 32.04 -2.11
CA SER A 222 -17.28 32.27 -2.00
C SER A 222 -16.54 31.51 -3.09
N SER A 223 -15.49 32.12 -3.63
CA SER A 223 -14.56 31.46 -4.54
C SER A 223 -13.60 30.60 -3.71
N VAL A 224 -13.54 29.31 -4.03
CA VAL A 224 -12.63 28.36 -3.39
C VAL A 224 -11.54 28.00 -4.38
N SER A 225 -10.27 28.18 -3.99
CA SER A 225 -9.15 27.72 -4.81
C SER A 225 -8.96 26.22 -4.62
N ASP A 226 -8.84 25.50 -5.73
CA ASP A 226 -8.63 24.05 -5.74
C ASP A 226 -7.62 23.66 -6.82
N ASP A 227 -6.98 22.51 -6.62
CA ASP A 227 -5.94 21.99 -7.50
C ASP A 227 -6.13 20.52 -7.84
N LEU A 228 -5.90 20.17 -9.11
CA LEU A 228 -6.06 18.80 -9.62
C LEU A 228 -4.82 18.34 -10.40
N ASP A 229 -4.18 17.29 -9.92
CA ASP A 229 -3.02 16.66 -10.58
C ASP A 229 -3.48 15.77 -11.74
N LEU A 230 -3.25 16.23 -12.97
CA LEU A 230 -3.64 15.54 -14.19
C LEU A 230 -2.88 14.22 -14.40
N THR A 231 -1.68 14.07 -13.82
CA THR A 231 -0.88 12.84 -13.99
C THR A 231 -1.53 11.61 -13.37
N ARG A 232 -2.51 11.82 -12.49
CA ARG A 232 -3.31 10.75 -11.88
C ARG A 232 -4.29 10.14 -12.88
N TYR A 233 -4.77 10.92 -13.84
CA TYR A 233 -5.89 10.56 -14.71
C TYR A 233 -5.53 10.46 -16.18
N LEU A 234 -4.47 11.14 -16.62
CA LEU A 234 -4.01 11.09 -18.00
C LEU A 234 -2.88 10.09 -18.19
N GLN A 235 -2.86 9.45 -19.36
CA GLN A 235 -1.81 8.58 -19.86
C GLN A 235 -1.43 8.97 -21.28
N VAL A 236 -0.25 8.52 -21.72
CA VAL A 236 0.22 8.71 -23.09
C VAL A 236 0.56 7.35 -23.67
N TYR A 237 0.01 7.06 -24.84
CA TYR A 237 0.31 5.87 -25.62
C TYR A 237 0.69 6.27 -27.04
N ASP A 238 1.92 5.96 -27.43
CA ASP A 238 2.49 6.25 -28.75
C ASP A 238 2.23 7.68 -29.29
N GLY A 239 2.49 8.69 -28.46
CA GLY A 239 2.27 10.09 -28.83
C GLY A 239 0.82 10.57 -28.72
N ILE A 240 -0.12 9.72 -28.30
CA ILE A 240 -1.53 10.09 -28.12
C ILE A 240 -1.83 10.24 -26.62
N LEU A 241 -2.38 11.39 -26.25
CA LEU A 241 -2.85 11.68 -24.90
C LEU A 241 -4.24 11.06 -24.67
N GLY A 242 -4.40 10.26 -23.62
CA GLY A 242 -5.65 9.58 -23.29
C GLY A 242 -5.94 9.54 -21.80
N VAL A 243 -7.15 9.11 -21.44
CA VAL A 243 -7.60 8.97 -20.04
C VAL A 243 -7.31 7.55 -19.54
N LYS A 244 -6.85 7.40 -18.28
CA LYS A 244 -6.47 6.13 -17.65
C LYS A 244 -7.64 5.20 -17.34
N VAL A 245 -8.83 5.76 -17.14
CA VAL A 245 -10.07 5.03 -16.88
C VAL A 245 -11.12 5.61 -17.82
N ALA A 246 -11.38 4.90 -18.91
CA ALA A 246 -12.57 5.13 -19.71
C ALA A 246 -13.66 4.20 -19.17
N GLU A 247 -14.64 4.76 -18.45
CA GLU A 247 -16.00 4.25 -18.59
C GLU A 247 -16.40 4.58 -20.03
N ALA A 248 -16.51 3.55 -20.87
CA ALA A 248 -16.88 3.74 -22.27
C ALA A 248 -18.34 4.23 -22.37
N PRO A 249 -18.57 5.23 -23.22
CA PRO A 249 -19.55 5.04 -24.28
C PRO A 249 -18.82 5.20 -25.61
N ASP A 250 -18.70 4.09 -26.33
CA ASP A 250 -18.04 3.98 -27.62
C ASP A 250 -18.83 4.73 -28.72
N PRO A 251 -18.30 5.81 -29.31
CA PRO A 251 -18.96 6.54 -30.38
C PRO A 251 -18.83 5.88 -31.76
N GLU A 252 -18.10 4.77 -31.91
CA GLU A 252 -17.90 4.11 -33.22
C GLU A 252 -19.16 3.37 -33.73
N LEU A 253 -20.13 3.07 -32.87
CA LEU A 253 -21.37 2.37 -33.27
C LEU A 253 -22.39 3.27 -33.99
N SER A 254 -22.33 4.60 -33.82
CA SER A 254 -23.29 5.53 -34.44
C SER A 254 -23.01 5.84 -35.91
N ASN A 255 -21.79 5.60 -36.40
CA ASN A 255 -21.43 5.81 -37.80
C ASN A 255 -21.70 4.61 -38.70
N LEU A 256 -22.07 3.46 -38.13
CA LEU A 256 -22.28 2.21 -38.88
C LEU A 256 -23.72 2.05 -39.42
N PHE A 257 -24.65 2.93 -39.03
CA PHE A 257 -26.05 2.88 -39.46
C PHE A 257 -26.48 4.02 -40.41
N SER A 258 -25.57 4.88 -40.84
CA SER A 258 -25.87 6.05 -41.69
C SER A 258 -25.41 5.95 -43.15
N GLU A 259 -24.69 4.89 -43.55
CA GLU A 259 -24.30 4.67 -44.96
C GLU A 259 -24.83 3.34 -45.54
N ALA A 260 -26.11 3.31 -45.89
CA ALA A 260 -26.65 2.33 -46.82
C ALA A 260 -26.72 2.93 -48.24
N ARG A 261 -25.58 2.91 -48.97
CA ARG A 261 -25.48 3.37 -50.36
C ARG A 261 -25.92 2.31 -51.39
N TRP A 262 -27.17 1.86 -51.35
CA TRP A 262 -27.67 0.89 -52.36
C TRP A 262 -29.06 1.17 -52.94
N MET A 263 -29.63 2.37 -52.75
CA MET A 263 -30.81 2.82 -53.51
C MET A 263 -30.46 3.95 -54.49
N LYS A 264 -29.97 3.59 -55.68
CA LYS A 264 -30.15 4.36 -56.92
C LYS A 264 -30.20 3.38 -58.10
N PRO A 265 -31.37 3.08 -58.66
CA PRO A 265 -31.41 2.38 -59.94
C PRO A 265 -31.11 3.39 -61.05
N ASN A 266 -29.95 3.23 -61.70
CA ASN A 266 -29.69 3.83 -63.01
C ASN A 266 -30.51 3.05 -64.03
N VAL A 267 -31.57 3.68 -64.55
CA VAL A 267 -32.28 3.21 -65.75
C VAL A 267 -31.72 4.00 -66.92
N ASP A 268 -30.72 3.44 -67.58
CA ASP A 268 -30.26 3.88 -68.90
C ASP A 268 -30.16 2.63 -69.79
N MET A 269 -31.17 2.41 -70.64
CA MET A 269 -31.02 1.75 -71.94
C MET A 269 -32.36 1.82 -72.70
N GLU A 270 -32.46 2.77 -73.63
CA GLU A 270 -33.18 2.52 -74.88
C GLU A 270 -32.46 1.41 -75.66
N PRO A 271 -33.19 0.70 -76.53
CA PRO A 271 -32.71 0.66 -77.89
C PRO A 271 -33.81 0.97 -78.91
N ASP A 272 -33.45 1.89 -79.79
CA ASP A 272 -34.08 2.21 -81.06
C ASP A 272 -33.97 0.99 -82.00
N ALA A 273 -35.10 0.49 -82.49
CA ALA A 273 -35.15 -0.54 -83.54
C ALA A 273 -36.45 -0.42 -84.35
N SER A 274 -36.46 0.56 -85.26
CA SER A 274 -37.50 0.78 -86.25
C SER A 274 -37.13 0.21 -87.63
N VAL A 275 -37.12 -1.12 -87.81
CA VAL A 275 -37.15 -1.72 -89.16
C VAL A 275 -37.99 -3.01 -89.20
N GLY A 276 -39.23 -2.86 -89.68
CA GLY A 276 -39.81 -3.74 -90.70
C GLY A 276 -40.22 -5.18 -90.35
N VAL A 277 -41.38 -5.36 -89.70
CA VAL A 277 -42.29 -6.50 -89.98
C VAL A 277 -43.75 -6.04 -89.88
N LYS A 278 -44.36 -5.68 -91.01
CA LYS A 278 -45.78 -5.26 -91.10
C LYS A 278 -46.74 -6.47 -91.21
N ASN A 279 -46.50 -7.54 -90.46
CA ASN A 279 -47.47 -8.63 -90.36
C ASN A 279 -48.20 -8.53 -89.00
N PRO A 280 -49.50 -8.19 -88.97
CA PRO A 280 -50.25 -8.04 -87.72
C PRO A 280 -50.30 -9.33 -86.90
N ALA A 281 -50.25 -10.50 -87.54
CA ALA A 281 -50.14 -11.79 -86.85
C ALA A 281 -48.77 -11.97 -86.16
N PHE A 282 -47.69 -11.49 -86.79
CA PHE A 282 -46.35 -11.58 -86.21
C PHE A 282 -46.17 -10.60 -85.04
N LYS A 283 -46.68 -9.37 -85.15
CA LYS A 283 -46.66 -8.39 -84.05
C LYS A 283 -47.48 -8.88 -82.85
N ALA A 284 -48.67 -9.46 -83.09
CA ALA A 284 -49.49 -10.03 -82.02
C ALA A 284 -48.80 -11.23 -81.35
N ALA A 285 -48.20 -12.14 -82.14
CA ALA A 285 -47.47 -13.29 -81.60
C ALA A 285 -46.22 -12.87 -80.82
N PHE A 286 -45.46 -11.87 -81.28
CA PHE A 286 -44.27 -11.40 -80.57
C PHE A 286 -44.62 -10.58 -79.32
N SER A 287 -45.66 -9.75 -79.36
CA SER A 287 -46.16 -9.05 -78.17
C SER A 287 -46.73 -10.02 -77.15
N SER A 288 -47.45 -11.07 -77.59
CA SER A 288 -47.97 -12.10 -76.69
C SER A 288 -46.86 -12.99 -76.14
N LEU A 289 -45.83 -13.32 -76.94
CA LEU A 289 -44.65 -14.04 -76.48
C LEU A 289 -43.83 -13.21 -75.49
N ALA A 290 -43.63 -11.91 -75.76
CA ALA A 290 -42.94 -10.99 -74.86
C ALA A 290 -43.71 -10.74 -73.55
N GLU A 291 -45.04 -10.70 -73.60
CA GLU A 291 -45.87 -10.60 -72.39
C GLU A 291 -45.88 -11.91 -71.60
N LEU A 292 -45.88 -13.06 -72.28
CA LEU A 292 -45.81 -14.38 -71.65
C LEU A 292 -44.44 -14.63 -71.03
N THR A 293 -43.34 -14.31 -71.74
CA THR A 293 -41.99 -14.43 -71.19
C THR A 293 -41.73 -13.40 -70.12
N SER A 294 -42.24 -12.17 -70.23
CA SER A 294 -42.16 -11.17 -69.15
C SER A 294 -42.92 -11.63 -67.90
N LYS A 295 -44.17 -12.10 -68.03
CA LYS A 295 -44.92 -12.65 -66.91
C LYS A 295 -44.23 -13.86 -66.29
N HIS A 296 -43.77 -14.80 -67.11
CA HIS A 296 -43.13 -16.03 -66.62
C HIS A 296 -41.79 -15.74 -65.92
N VAL A 297 -40.95 -14.88 -66.51
CA VAL A 297 -39.67 -14.44 -65.93
C VAL A 297 -39.92 -13.66 -64.63
N VAL A 298 -40.90 -12.76 -64.59
CA VAL A 298 -41.21 -12.00 -63.36
C VAL A 298 -41.78 -12.90 -62.27
N THR A 299 -42.69 -13.83 -62.56
CA THR A 299 -43.27 -14.69 -61.52
C THR A 299 -42.30 -15.75 -61.03
N GLU A 300 -41.58 -16.42 -61.94
CA GLU A 300 -40.68 -17.52 -61.59
C GLU A 300 -39.39 -17.00 -60.96
N MET A 301 -38.78 -15.94 -61.50
CA MET A 301 -37.62 -15.33 -60.86
C MET A 301 -37.98 -14.62 -59.55
N SER A 302 -39.18 -14.06 -59.40
CA SER A 302 -39.58 -13.46 -58.12
C SER A 302 -39.82 -14.52 -57.04
N GLU A 303 -40.47 -15.65 -57.37
CA GLU A 303 -40.66 -16.74 -56.40
C GLU A 303 -39.35 -17.42 -56.01
N ASP A 304 -38.45 -17.65 -56.97
CA ASP A 304 -37.13 -18.23 -56.70
C ASP A 304 -36.23 -17.26 -55.94
N LEU A 305 -36.30 -15.96 -56.23
CA LEU A 305 -35.58 -14.94 -55.47
C LEU A 305 -36.12 -14.81 -54.05
N GLU A 306 -37.44 -14.82 -53.85
CA GLU A 306 -38.06 -14.79 -52.51
C GLU A 306 -37.65 -15.99 -51.67
N LYS A 307 -37.68 -17.21 -52.25
CA LYS A 307 -37.23 -18.43 -51.54
C LYS A 307 -35.75 -18.40 -51.24
N SER A 308 -34.92 -17.95 -52.18
CA SER A 308 -33.46 -17.85 -52.02
C SER A 308 -33.10 -16.85 -50.91
N VAL A 309 -33.65 -15.64 -50.98
CA VAL A 309 -33.44 -14.58 -49.99
C VAL A 309 -33.98 -14.99 -48.61
N ALA A 310 -35.12 -15.67 -48.54
CA ALA A 310 -35.66 -16.16 -47.28
C ALA A 310 -34.78 -17.24 -46.64
N MET A 311 -34.20 -18.16 -47.43
CA MET A 311 -33.25 -19.15 -46.92
C MET A 311 -31.96 -18.50 -46.43
N GLU A 312 -31.39 -17.59 -47.20
CA GLU A 312 -30.12 -16.93 -46.89
C GLU A 312 -30.25 -16.02 -45.65
N ILE A 313 -31.36 -15.29 -45.52
CA ILE A 313 -31.68 -14.51 -44.31
C ILE A 313 -31.87 -15.45 -43.10
N LYS A 314 -32.58 -16.57 -43.26
CA LYS A 314 -32.83 -17.52 -42.16
C LYS A 314 -31.54 -18.16 -41.66
N GLU A 315 -30.63 -18.51 -42.57
CA GLU A 315 -29.34 -19.11 -42.23
C GLU A 315 -28.39 -18.07 -41.60
N ALA A 316 -28.25 -16.88 -42.22
CA ALA A 316 -27.41 -15.81 -41.70
C ALA A 316 -27.91 -15.28 -40.34
N MET A 317 -29.22 -15.12 -40.15
CA MET A 317 -29.79 -14.75 -38.86
C MET A 317 -29.68 -15.88 -37.84
N GLY A 318 -29.89 -17.14 -38.24
CA GLY A 318 -29.76 -18.30 -37.37
C GLY A 318 -28.36 -18.42 -36.76
N ASP A 319 -27.32 -18.31 -37.58
CA ASP A 319 -25.93 -18.37 -37.13
C ASP A 319 -25.55 -17.17 -36.26
N LYS A 320 -25.99 -15.97 -36.61
CA LYS A 320 -25.71 -14.75 -35.84
C LYS A 320 -26.42 -14.75 -34.49
N ILE A 321 -27.68 -15.19 -34.43
CA ILE A 321 -28.43 -15.34 -33.18
C ILE A 321 -27.78 -16.41 -32.31
N LYS A 322 -27.41 -17.57 -32.89
CA LYS A 322 -26.73 -18.64 -32.16
C LYS A 322 -25.40 -18.17 -31.58
N ALA A 323 -24.58 -17.44 -32.35
CA ALA A 323 -23.32 -16.88 -31.88
C ALA A 323 -23.52 -15.86 -30.75
N GLN A 324 -24.47 -14.93 -30.89
CA GLN A 324 -24.76 -13.93 -29.85
C GLN A 324 -25.33 -14.57 -28.58
N VAL A 325 -26.27 -15.49 -28.69
CA VAL A 325 -26.84 -16.21 -27.53
C VAL A 325 -25.75 -16.99 -26.81
N THR A 326 -24.88 -17.70 -27.55
CA THR A 326 -23.79 -18.46 -26.93
C THR A 326 -22.81 -17.54 -26.21
N LYS A 327 -22.49 -16.38 -26.78
CA LYS A 327 -21.61 -15.38 -26.15
C LYS A 327 -22.22 -14.82 -24.87
N VAL A 328 -23.47 -14.36 -24.92
CA VAL A 328 -24.15 -13.76 -23.76
C VAL A 328 -24.32 -14.78 -22.63
N VAL A 329 -24.69 -16.02 -22.97
CA VAL A 329 -24.82 -17.10 -21.98
C VAL A 329 -23.47 -17.47 -21.37
N ALA A 330 -22.40 -17.54 -22.18
CA ALA A 330 -21.06 -17.84 -21.67
C ALA A 330 -20.52 -16.72 -20.76
N GLU A 331 -20.75 -15.45 -21.10
CA GLU A 331 -20.37 -14.30 -20.28
C GLU A 331 -21.15 -14.27 -18.96
N ALA A 332 -22.48 -14.44 -19.00
CA ALA A 332 -23.33 -14.46 -17.82
C ALA A 332 -22.98 -15.62 -16.87
N LEU A 333 -22.76 -16.83 -17.40
CA LEU A 333 -22.34 -17.98 -16.61
C LEU A 333 -20.93 -17.78 -16.03
N SER A 334 -20.01 -17.20 -16.80
CA SER A 334 -18.64 -16.92 -16.32
C SER A 334 -18.65 -15.91 -15.17
N GLU A 335 -19.48 -14.88 -15.24
CA GLU A 335 -19.62 -13.87 -14.19
C GLU A 335 -20.29 -14.45 -12.94
N GLN A 336 -21.33 -15.26 -13.11
CA GLN A 336 -22.01 -15.93 -12.01
C GLN A 336 -21.08 -16.92 -11.30
N VAL A 337 -20.31 -17.72 -12.05
CA VAL A 337 -19.34 -18.66 -11.47
C VAL A 337 -18.22 -17.90 -10.77
N ARG A 338 -17.71 -16.81 -11.35
CA ARG A 338 -16.65 -15.99 -10.74
C ARG A 338 -17.11 -15.38 -9.42
N SER A 339 -18.27 -14.72 -9.42
CA SER A 339 -18.81 -14.07 -8.22
C SER A 339 -19.11 -15.07 -7.09
N GLU A 340 -19.68 -16.23 -7.41
CA GLU A 340 -19.93 -17.27 -6.40
C GLU A 340 -18.63 -17.92 -5.88
N MET A 341 -17.63 -18.08 -6.75
CA MET A 341 -16.30 -18.57 -6.36
C MET A 341 -15.60 -17.57 -5.44
N GLU A 342 -15.60 -16.28 -5.79
CA GLU A 342 -15.04 -15.20 -4.96
C GLU A 342 -15.71 -15.14 -3.60
N ARG A 343 -17.05 -15.21 -3.57
CA ARG A 343 -17.83 -15.23 -2.32
C ARG A 343 -17.44 -16.41 -1.41
N LYS A 344 -17.35 -17.63 -1.96
CA LYS A 344 -16.97 -18.82 -1.20
C LYS A 344 -15.51 -18.79 -0.75
N VAL A 345 -14.61 -18.27 -1.58
CA VAL A 345 -13.19 -18.09 -1.22
C VAL A 345 -13.06 -17.10 -0.06
N GLU A 346 -13.76 -15.96 -0.12
CA GLU A 346 -13.72 -14.97 0.97
C GLU A 346 -14.31 -15.53 2.27
N GLU A 347 -15.44 -16.25 2.19
CA GLU A 347 -16.08 -16.87 3.36
C GLU A 347 -15.18 -17.93 4.01
N THR A 348 -14.57 -18.82 3.21
CA THR A 348 -13.64 -19.84 3.71
C THR A 348 -12.36 -19.24 4.26
N PHE A 349 -11.83 -18.19 3.62
CA PHE A 349 -10.66 -17.47 4.11
C PHE A 349 -10.93 -16.72 5.42
N ALA A 350 -12.11 -16.11 5.57
CA ALA A 350 -12.53 -15.46 6.81
C ALA A 350 -12.64 -16.46 7.97
N LEU A 351 -13.22 -17.65 7.73
CA LEU A 351 -13.30 -18.73 8.72
C LEU A 351 -11.90 -19.23 9.11
N ALA A 352 -11.02 -19.46 8.13
CA ALA A 352 -9.64 -19.88 8.38
C ALA A 352 -8.86 -18.83 9.18
N LYS A 353 -8.98 -17.54 8.80
CA LYS A 353 -8.37 -16.42 9.53
C LYS A 353 -8.85 -16.36 10.98
N LYS A 354 -10.14 -16.54 11.23
CA LYS A 354 -10.71 -16.57 12.58
C LYS A 354 -10.15 -17.74 13.39
N ALA A 355 -10.06 -18.93 12.81
CA ALA A 355 -9.51 -20.11 13.48
C ALA A 355 -8.01 -19.95 13.83
N VAL A 356 -7.21 -19.37 12.92
CA VAL A 356 -5.80 -19.09 13.17
C VAL A 356 -5.61 -18.07 14.28
N ILE A 357 -6.40 -16.98 14.29
CA ILE A 357 -6.34 -15.97 15.36
C ILE A 357 -6.65 -16.60 16.72
N GLU A 358 -7.65 -17.48 16.79
CA GLU A 358 -8.03 -18.15 18.03
C GLU A 358 -6.94 -19.11 18.51
N ALA A 359 -6.34 -19.89 17.61
CA ALA A 359 -5.21 -20.77 17.94
C ALA A 359 -3.99 -19.97 18.43
N CYS A 360 -3.67 -18.84 17.79
CA CYS A 360 -2.59 -17.97 18.23
C CYS A 360 -2.82 -17.40 19.63
N LYS A 361 -4.06 -17.02 19.96
CA LYS A 361 -4.41 -16.56 21.31
C LYS A 361 -4.20 -17.66 22.35
N GLN A 362 -4.69 -18.87 22.09
CA GLN A 362 -4.53 -20.01 23.00
C GLN A 362 -3.05 -20.35 23.25
N VAL A 363 -2.22 -20.32 22.21
CA VAL A 363 -0.77 -20.52 22.35
C VAL A 363 -0.12 -19.39 23.14
N GLY A 364 -0.53 -18.14 22.88
CA GLY A 364 -0.06 -16.97 23.64
C GLY A 364 -0.38 -17.07 25.13
N ASP A 365 -1.63 -17.37 25.46
CA ASP A 365 -2.09 -17.51 26.85
C ASP A 365 -1.39 -18.68 27.56
N ALA A 366 -1.22 -19.82 26.87
CA ALA A 366 -0.49 -20.97 27.42
C ALA A 366 1.00 -20.62 27.68
N ALA A 367 1.64 -19.90 26.78
CA ALA A 367 3.03 -19.46 26.94
C ALA A 367 3.19 -18.47 28.09
N ILE A 368 2.28 -17.47 28.20
CA ILE A 368 2.27 -16.50 29.30
C ILE A 368 2.09 -17.21 30.64
N ASN A 369 1.16 -18.16 30.73
CA ASN A 369 0.93 -18.93 31.95
C ASN A 369 2.15 -19.76 32.33
N ASN A 370 2.79 -20.44 31.37
CA ASN A 370 4.00 -21.22 31.62
C ASN A 370 5.15 -20.33 32.14
N VAL A 371 5.40 -19.19 31.48
CA VAL A 371 6.43 -18.23 31.94
C VAL A 371 6.10 -17.69 33.33
N THR A 372 4.83 -17.41 33.61
CA THR A 372 4.39 -16.92 34.93
C THR A 372 4.65 -17.98 36.02
N ILE A 373 4.29 -19.24 35.76
CA ILE A 373 4.55 -20.37 36.66
C ILE A 373 6.07 -20.52 36.88
N GLN A 374 6.86 -20.58 35.81
CA GLN A 374 8.31 -20.71 35.92
C GLN A 374 8.96 -19.55 36.69
N CYS A 375 8.54 -18.30 36.44
CA CYS A 375 9.04 -17.14 37.17
C CYS A 375 8.69 -17.22 38.66
N THR A 376 7.48 -17.66 38.98
CA THR A 376 7.00 -17.80 40.37
C THR A 376 7.78 -18.89 41.09
N GLU A 377 7.96 -20.05 40.48
CA GLU A 377 8.65 -21.20 41.08
C GLU A 377 10.17 -21.03 41.13
N SER A 378 10.79 -20.49 40.07
CA SER A 378 12.25 -20.44 39.94
C SER A 378 12.89 -19.19 40.55
N ILE A 379 12.13 -18.09 40.63
CA ILE A 379 12.68 -16.79 41.05
C ILE A 379 12.01 -16.34 42.33
N ILE A 380 10.67 -16.18 42.31
CA ILE A 380 9.95 -15.57 43.43
C ILE A 380 9.99 -16.47 44.68
N GLY A 381 9.76 -17.78 44.53
CA GLY A 381 9.83 -18.74 45.64
C GLY A 381 11.18 -18.70 46.36
N PRO A 382 12.30 -18.99 45.68
CA PRO A 382 13.62 -19.00 46.29
C PRO A 382 14.05 -17.66 46.89
N MET A 383 13.67 -16.54 46.26
CA MET A 383 13.92 -15.21 46.82
C MET A 383 13.14 -15.00 48.12
N THR A 384 11.87 -15.41 48.16
CA THR A 384 11.04 -15.33 49.36
C THR A 384 11.64 -16.16 50.48
N ASP A 385 12.05 -17.39 50.20
CA ASP A 385 12.68 -18.28 51.18
C ASP A 385 13.99 -17.69 51.71
N GLN A 386 14.85 -17.15 50.84
CA GLN A 386 16.10 -16.51 51.26
C GLN A 386 15.86 -15.29 52.14
N VAL A 387 14.86 -14.46 51.82
CA VAL A 387 14.49 -13.30 52.64
C VAL A 387 13.99 -13.76 54.00
N LEU A 388 13.11 -14.77 54.04
CA LEU A 388 12.60 -15.32 55.29
C LEU A 388 13.75 -15.85 56.16
N THR A 389 14.65 -16.64 55.57
CA THR A 389 15.78 -17.25 56.28
C THR A 389 16.73 -16.18 56.84
N LYS A 390 17.00 -15.12 56.08
CA LYS A 390 17.84 -13.99 56.54
C LYS A 390 17.15 -13.18 57.63
N CYS A 391 15.85 -12.95 57.52
CA CYS A 391 15.06 -12.29 58.56
C CYS A 391 15.05 -13.11 59.85
N ASP A 392 14.81 -14.42 59.77
CA ASP A 392 14.82 -15.32 60.93
C ASP A 392 16.18 -15.34 61.62
N ALA A 393 17.28 -15.40 60.85
CA ALA A 393 18.63 -15.33 61.38
C ALA A 393 18.90 -13.98 62.08
N ALA A 394 18.55 -12.86 61.44
CA ALA A 394 18.75 -11.53 62.02
C ALA A 394 17.92 -11.31 63.29
N VAL A 395 16.66 -11.77 63.30
CA VAL A 395 15.80 -11.71 64.50
C VAL A 395 16.39 -12.58 65.60
N SER A 396 16.84 -13.79 65.28
CA SER A 396 17.48 -14.68 66.26
C SER A 396 18.75 -14.05 66.88
N ASP A 397 19.60 -13.43 66.07
CA ASP A 397 20.83 -12.77 66.54
C ASP A 397 20.52 -11.58 67.45
N ILE A 398 19.57 -10.72 67.07
CA ILE A 398 19.14 -9.57 67.90
C ILE A 398 18.53 -10.05 69.22
N VAL A 399 17.66 -11.07 69.17
CA VAL A 399 17.05 -11.64 70.39
C VAL A 399 18.13 -12.20 71.30
N LYS A 400 19.12 -12.91 70.75
CA LYS A 400 20.24 -13.45 71.51
C LYS A 400 21.06 -12.34 72.19
N GLU A 401 21.48 -11.32 71.43
CA GLU A 401 22.26 -10.19 71.95
C GLU A 401 21.50 -9.42 73.06
N THR A 402 20.20 -9.18 72.84
CA THR A 402 19.34 -8.50 73.81
C THR A 402 19.19 -9.33 75.08
N THR A 403 19.06 -10.65 74.94
CA THR A 403 18.94 -11.58 76.07
C THR A 403 20.25 -11.66 76.85
N GLU A 404 21.40 -11.77 76.17
CA GLU A 404 22.72 -11.76 76.81
C GLU A 404 22.98 -10.45 77.57
N THR A 405 22.63 -9.31 76.96
CA THR A 405 22.74 -7.98 77.59
C THR A 405 21.83 -7.88 78.82
N ALA A 406 20.58 -8.34 78.72
CA ALA A 406 19.66 -8.35 79.85
C ALA A 406 20.18 -9.24 80.99
N ILE A 407 20.68 -10.43 80.69
CA ILE A 407 21.28 -11.35 81.67
C ILE A 407 22.48 -10.68 82.36
N SER A 408 23.37 -10.03 81.61
CA SER A 408 24.53 -9.32 82.17
C SER A 408 24.09 -8.21 83.14
N HIS A 409 23.09 -7.40 82.77
CA HIS A 409 22.55 -6.36 83.66
C HIS A 409 21.87 -6.93 84.90
N PHE A 410 21.18 -8.07 84.79
CA PHE A 410 20.62 -8.74 85.95
C PHE A 410 21.71 -9.25 86.89
N GLN A 411 22.78 -9.84 86.35
CA GLN A 411 23.95 -10.29 87.14
C GLN A 411 24.61 -9.13 87.88
N GLU A 412 24.88 -8.01 87.19
CA GLU A 412 25.44 -6.79 87.78
C GLU A 412 24.56 -6.26 88.93
N ARG A 413 23.24 -6.20 88.73
CA ARG A 413 22.31 -5.76 89.78
C ARG A 413 22.30 -6.68 90.99
N VAL A 414 22.39 -8.00 90.78
CA VAL A 414 22.47 -8.98 91.87
C VAL A 414 23.77 -8.80 92.66
N GLU A 415 24.90 -8.58 91.98
CA GLU A 415 26.19 -8.34 92.61
C GLU A 415 26.17 -7.06 93.47
N ILE A 416 25.66 -5.94 92.94
CA ILE A 416 25.49 -4.68 93.69
C ILE A 416 24.61 -4.89 94.93
N LEU A 417 23.51 -5.64 94.81
CA LEU A 417 22.63 -5.94 95.95
C LEU A 417 23.33 -6.82 97.00
N MET A 418 24.11 -7.82 96.56
CA MET A 418 24.90 -8.66 97.46
C MET A 418 25.97 -7.85 98.21
N GLU A 419 26.72 -7.00 97.51
CA GLU A 419 27.72 -6.12 98.15
C GLU A 419 27.08 -5.18 99.17
N ARG A 420 25.94 -4.58 98.81
CA ARG A 420 25.17 -3.72 99.72
C ARG A 420 24.73 -4.47 100.98
N GLU A 421 24.29 -5.72 100.85
CA GLU A 421 23.87 -6.53 101.98
C GLU A 421 25.06 -6.95 102.86
N ILE A 422 26.20 -7.32 102.25
CA ILE A 422 27.45 -7.62 102.97
C ILE A 422 27.92 -6.40 103.77
N ALA A 423 27.95 -5.21 103.16
CA ALA A 423 28.31 -3.97 103.83
C ALA A 423 27.33 -3.63 104.97
N SER A 424 26.02 -3.81 104.73
CA SER A 424 24.98 -3.60 105.74
C SER A 424 25.11 -4.56 106.93
N ALA A 425 25.43 -5.84 106.66
CA ALA A 425 25.68 -6.84 107.69
C ALA A 425 26.96 -6.53 108.48
N ALA A 426 28.04 -6.07 107.83
CA ALA A 426 29.26 -5.65 108.49
C ALA A 426 29.03 -4.42 109.40
N LEU A 427 28.27 -3.43 108.93
CA LEU A 427 27.87 -2.27 109.73
C LEU A 427 27.05 -2.68 110.96
N ARG A 428 26.08 -3.58 110.78
CA ARG A 428 25.30 -4.15 111.89
C ARG A 428 26.21 -4.80 112.95
N ARG A 429 27.16 -5.65 112.53
CA ARG A 429 28.14 -6.29 113.43
C ARG A 429 29.00 -5.25 114.16
N ALA A 430 29.48 -4.23 113.47
CA ALA A 430 30.29 -3.15 114.06
C ALA A 430 29.49 -2.38 115.12
N HIS A 431 28.23 -2.05 114.84
CA HIS A 431 27.34 -1.39 115.78
C HIS A 431 27.09 -2.24 117.03
N THR A 432 26.81 -3.54 116.87
CA THR A 432 26.66 -4.46 118.00
C THR A 432 27.92 -4.50 118.87
N LYS A 433 29.12 -4.58 118.25
CA LYS A 433 30.41 -4.59 118.96
C LYS A 433 30.70 -3.26 119.69
N ALA A 434 30.38 -2.12 119.08
CA ALA A 434 30.52 -0.81 119.71
C ALA A 434 29.58 -0.67 120.91
N THR A 435 28.35 -1.19 120.80
CA THR A 435 27.36 -1.18 121.89
C THR A 435 27.82 -2.04 123.06
N SER A 436 28.38 -3.24 122.80
CA SER A 436 28.95 -4.08 123.86
C SER A 436 30.16 -3.46 124.53
N LEU A 437 31.04 -2.77 123.77
CA LEU A 437 32.21 -2.07 124.34
C LEU A 437 31.80 -0.93 125.28
N LYS A 438 30.81 -0.13 124.88
CA LYS A 438 30.23 0.91 125.76
C LYS A 438 29.62 0.33 127.04
N LEU A 439 28.99 -0.84 126.95
CA LEU A 439 28.44 -1.54 128.12
C LEU A 439 29.55 -2.00 129.07
N THR A 440 30.66 -2.56 128.54
CA THR A 440 31.81 -2.96 129.37
C THR A 440 32.56 -1.78 129.98
N GLU A 441 32.70 -0.65 129.26
CA GLU A 441 33.27 0.58 129.83
C GLU A 441 32.39 1.12 130.96
N ALA A 442 31.06 1.14 130.78
CA ALA A 442 30.12 1.55 131.82
C ALA A 442 30.17 0.64 133.07
N GLN A 443 30.48 -0.65 132.90
CA GLN A 443 30.67 -1.59 134.02
C GLN A 443 32.02 -1.44 134.73
N SER A 444 33.03 -0.83 134.11
CA SER A 444 34.36 -0.60 134.72
C SER A 444 34.47 0.69 135.56
N VAL A 445 33.40 1.50 135.57
CA VAL A 445 33.30 2.78 136.32
C VAL A 445 32.43 2.63 137.58
N LEU A 446 31.93 1.42 137.86
CA LEU A 446 31.32 0.98 139.11
C LEU A 446 32.34 0.16 139.89
#